data_AF-A0A931WKW4-F1
#
_entry.id   AF-A0A931WKW4-F1
#
_cell.length_a   1.000
_cell.length_b   1.000
_cell.length_c   1.000
_cell.angle_alpha   90.00
_cell.angle_beta   90.00
_cell.angle_gamma   90.00
#
_symmetry.space_group_name_H-M   'P 1'
#
loop_
_entity.id
_entity.type
_entity.pdbx_description
1 polymer ?
#
loop_
_entity_poly.entity_id
_entity_poly.type
_entity_poly.pdbx_seq_one_letter_code
_entity_poly.pdbx_strand_id
1 'polypeptide(L)' 'MALYDIVIHGGRLVDGTGNPWFYGDIAVKGGKIAKIGSINPSSGKRAIHRLARSDRSHALCRS' A
#
# COMPACT_ATOMS: atom_id res chain seq x y z
N MET A 1 -4.20 0.37 16.76
CA MET A 1 -3.20 -0.67 16.42
C MET A 1 -3.10 -0.81 14.92
N ALA A 2 -1.89 -0.78 14.36
CA ALA A 2 -1.67 -1.11 12.96
C ALA A 2 -1.87 -2.62 12.74
N LEU A 3 -2.73 -2.99 11.78
CA LEU A 3 -3.05 -4.37 11.43
C LEU A 3 -1.99 -4.99 10.50
N TYR A 4 -1.31 -4.14 9.73
CA TYR A 4 -0.34 -4.53 8.71
C TYR A 4 0.98 -3.77 8.91
N ASP A 5 2.09 -4.34 8.44
CA ASP A 5 3.40 -3.69 8.52
C ASP A 5 3.56 -2.65 7.42
N ILE A 6 3.17 -3.01 6.19
CA ILE A 6 3.23 -2.13 5.03
C ILE A 6 1.89 -2.18 4.32
N VAL A 7 1.34 -1.01 3.95
CA VAL A 7 0.20 -0.90 3.05
C VAL A 7 0.69 -0.14 1.81
N ILE A 8 0.58 -0.76 0.65
CA ILE A 8 0.90 -0.19 -0.64
C ILE A 8 -0.42 0.19 -1.30
N HIS A 9 -0.61 1.47 -1.62
CA HIS A 9 -1.83 1.99 -2.20
C HIS A 9 -1.61 2.46 -3.64
N GLY A 10 -2.54 2.11 -4.54
CA GLY A 10 -2.45 2.48 -5.96
C GLY A 10 -1.27 1.83 -6.71
N GLY A 11 -0.85 0.64 -6.27
CA GLY A 11 0.22 -0.13 -6.92
C GLY A 11 -0.27 -0.78 -8.21
N ARG A 12 0.65 -1.05 -9.15
CA ARG A 12 0.38 -1.96 -10.27
C ARG A 12 0.72 -3.37 -9.82
N LEU A 13 -0.27 -4.25 -9.81
CA LEU A 13 -0.08 -5.68 -9.57
C LEU A 13 0.14 -6.38 -10.90
N VAL A 14 1.25 -7.10 -10.96
CA VAL A 14 1.62 -7.96 -12.08
C VAL A 14 1.65 -9.38 -11.51
N ASP A 15 0.69 -10.21 -11.91
CA ASP A 15 0.53 -11.58 -11.41
C ASP A 15 1.34 -12.61 -12.23
N GLY A 16 1.94 -12.18 -13.35
CA GLY A 16 2.80 -13.02 -14.19
C GLY A 16 2.04 -14.01 -15.07
N THR A 17 0.71 -14.05 -14.99
CA THR A 17 -0.15 -15.02 -15.70
C THR A 17 -0.48 -14.61 -17.14
N GLY A 18 0.20 -13.61 -17.70
CA GLY A 18 -0.09 -13.04 -19.03
C GLY A 18 -1.28 -12.07 -19.07
N ASN A 19 -1.94 -11.81 -17.93
CA ASN A 19 -3.00 -10.83 -17.83
C ASN A 19 -2.46 -9.39 -17.75
N PRO A 20 -3.22 -8.39 -18.24
CA PRO A 20 -2.87 -7.00 -18.06
C PRO A 20 -2.81 -6.67 -16.57
N TRP A 21 -1.78 -5.92 -16.20
CA TRP A 21 -1.55 -5.44 -14.85
C TRP A 21 -2.76 -4.63 -14.36
N PHE A 22 -3.20 -4.88 -13.13
CA PHE A 22 -4.32 -4.18 -12.53
C PHE A 22 -3.86 -3.27 -11.40
N TYR A 23 -4.61 -2.21 -11.14
CA TYR A 23 -4.37 -1.36 -9.99
C TYR A 23 -5.08 -1.92 -8.77
N GLY A 24 -4.41 -1.89 -7.63
CA GLY A 24 -5.00 -2.30 -6.37
C GLY A 24 -4.09 -1.97 -5.19
N ASP A 25 -4.65 -2.11 -4.00
CA ASP A 25 -3.89 -1.94 -2.77
C ASP A 25 -3.45 -3.30 -2.26
N ILE A 26 -2.29 -3.31 -1.61
CA ILE A 26 -1.69 -4.51 -1.03
C ILE A 26 -1.32 -4.22 0.41
N ALA A 27 -1.76 -5.06 1.31
CA ALA A 27 -1.25 -5.10 2.68
C ALA A 27 -0.26 -6.24 2.83
N VAL A 28 0.89 -5.93 3.41
CA VAL A 28 1.94 -6.88 3.75
C VAL A 28 2.04 -6.98 5.27
N LYS A 29 2.08 -8.22 5.77
CA LYS A 29 2.30 -8.54 7.18
C LYS A 29 3.37 -9.62 7.29
N GLY A 30 4.42 -9.35 8.04
CA GLY A 30 5.53 -10.31 8.24
C GLY A 30 6.17 -10.79 6.93
N GLY A 31 6.28 -9.90 5.93
CA GLY A 31 6.88 -10.22 4.63
C GLY A 31 5.99 -11.03 3.67
N LYS A 32 4.74 -11.34 4.05
CA LYS A 32 3.75 -12.01 3.18
C LYS A 32 2.62 -11.07 2.82
N ILE A 33 2.04 -11.27 1.63
CA ILE A 33 0.83 -10.55 1.21
C ILE A 33 -0.33 -11.02 2.08
N ALA A 34 -0.83 -10.12 2.92
CA ALA A 34 -1.94 -10.39 3.83
C ALA A 34 -3.30 -10.11 3.17
N LYS A 35 -3.35 -9.10 2.29
CA LYS A 35 -4.58 -8.73 1.58
C LYS A 35 -4.25 -7.99 0.29
N ILE A 36 -5.11 -8.17 -0.71
CA ILE A 36 -5.13 -7.44 -1.98
C ILE A 36 -6.55 -6.88 -2.16
N GLY A 37 -6.70 -5.63 -2.60
CA GLY A 37 -8.00 -4.99 -2.86
C GLY A 37 -8.08 -3.57 -2.30
N SER A 38 -9.27 -3.11 -1.87
CA SER A 38 -9.40 -1.82 -1.18
C SER A 38 -8.93 -1.94 0.26
N ILE A 39 -7.82 -1.25 0.60
CA ILE A 39 -7.21 -1.30 1.93
C ILE A 39 -7.00 0.12 2.43
N ASN A 40 -7.45 0.38 3.65
CA ASN A 40 -7.26 1.70 4.24
C ASN A 40 -5.77 1.92 4.57
N PRO A 41 -5.12 2.99 4.04
CA PRO A 41 -3.69 3.24 4.26
C PRO A 41 -3.34 3.46 5.73
N SER A 42 -4.27 3.95 6.55
CA SER A 42 -4.08 4.14 8.00
C SER A 42 -4.03 2.84 8.80
N SER A 43 -4.33 1.70 8.16
CA SER A 43 -4.25 0.37 8.81
C SER A 43 -2.82 -0.18 8.90
N GLY A 44 -1.87 0.43 8.20
CA GLY A 44 -0.47 0.01 8.13
C GLY A 44 0.44 0.85 9.02
N LYS A 45 1.51 0.24 9.55
CA LYS A 45 2.60 1.01 10.20
C LYS A 45 3.30 1.94 9.20
N ARG A 46 3.34 1.53 7.93
CA ARG A 46 3.93 2.31 6.85
C ARG A 46 3.02 2.27 5.62
N ALA A 47 2.58 3.43 5.16
CA ALA A 47 1.82 3.56 3.93
C ALA A 47 2.75 4.00 2.79
N ILE A 48 2.74 3.27 1.68
CA ILE A 48 3.49 3.59 0.46
C ILE A 48 2.44 3.90 -0.61
N HIS A 49 2.33 5.16 -1.00
CA HIS A 49 1.50 5.57 -2.13
C HIS A 49 2.38 5.64 -3.37
N ARG A 50 1.86 5.16 -4.51
CA ARG A 50 2.37 5.59 -5.81
C ARG A 50 2.15 7.09 -5.98
N LEU A 51 3.12 7.89 -5.56
CA LEU A 51 3.11 9.33 -5.79
C LEU A 51 3.33 9.58 -7.29
N ALA A 52 2.28 10.00 -8.02
CA ALA A 52 2.50 10.97 -9.09
C ALA A 52 3.01 12.23 -8.37
N ARG A 53 4.17 12.75 -8.76
CA ARG A 53 4.89 13.82 -8.04
C ARG A 53 3.99 15.02 -7.73
N SER A 54 3.36 15.01 -6.57
CA SER A 54 2.89 16.15 -5.81
C SER A 54 2.36 15.57 -4.52
N ASP A 55 3.17 15.58 -3.46
CA ASP A 55 2.73 16.25 -2.25
C ASP A 55 3.85 16.31 -1.21
N ARG A 56 4.34 17.53 -1.01
CA ARG A 56 4.99 17.96 0.21
C ARG A 56 3.94 17.88 1.32
N SER A 57 3.86 16.76 2.03
CA SER A 57 3.21 16.71 3.34
C SER A 57 3.69 15.51 4.13
N HIS A 58 4.96 15.58 4.51
CA HIS A 58 5.44 14.95 5.73
C HIS A 58 4.96 15.82 6.91
N ALA A 59 3.65 15.96 7.06
CA ALA A 59 3.02 16.70 8.14
C ALA A 59 2.15 15.71 8.92
N LEU A 60 2.45 15.62 10.22
CA LEU A 60 1.61 15.04 11.27
C LEU A 60 1.63 13.52 11.39
N CYS A 61 2.70 13.00 12.01
CA CYS A 61 2.56 12.10 13.17
C CYS A 61 3.91 11.99 13.90
N ARG A 62 4.28 13.06 14.63
CA ARG A 62 5.23 13.00 15.75
C ARG A 62 4.53 13.60 16.97
N SER A 63 4.90 13.06 18.13
CA SER A 63 4.42 13.25 19.51
C SER A 63 3.11 12.54 19.85
#